data_AF-A0A2T2UM28-F1
#
_entry.id   AF-A0A2T2UM28-F1
#
_cell.length_a   1.000
_cell.length_b   1.000
_cell.length_c   1.000
_cell.angle_alpha   90.00
_cell.angle_beta   90.00
_cell.angle_gamma   90.00
#
_symmetry.space_group_name_H-M   'P 1'
#
loop_
_entity.id
_entity.type
_entity.pdbx_description
1 polymer ?
#
loop_
_entity_poly.entity_id
_entity_poly.type
_entity_poly.pdbx_seq_one_letter_code
_entity_poly.pdbx_strand_id
1 'polypeptide(L)' 'RIEDLLFDLNETAGTTLVLVSHDQELAARTERILHLRGGQIVNDERRTEEEAQAVA' A
#
# COMPACT_ATOMS: atom_id res chain seq x y z
N ARG A 1 -13.57 -3.35 1.54
CA ARG A 1 -14.32 -4.63 1.44
C ARG A 1 -13.60 -5.74 0.66
N ILE A 2 -12.92 -5.47 -0.46
CA ILE A 2 -12.06 -6.49 -1.12
C ILE A 2 -10.59 -6.28 -0.74
N GLU A 3 -10.21 -5.04 -0.43
CA GLU A 3 -8.85 -4.69 -0.02
C GLU A 3 -8.37 -5.52 1.17
N ASP A 4 -9.20 -5.74 2.19
CA ASP A 4 -8.84 -6.55 3.37
C ASP A 4 -8.46 -7.98 2.96
N LEU A 5 -9.22 -8.59 2.06
CA LEU A 5 -8.92 -9.94 1.55
C LEU A 5 -7.61 -9.96 0.76
N LEU A 6 -7.28 -8.89 0.03
CA LEU A 6 -6.02 -8.81 -0.72
C LEU A 6 -4.81 -8.70 0.21
N PHE A 7 -4.93 -7.93 1.30
CA PHE A 7 -3.88 -7.82 2.31
C PHE A 7 -3.72 -9.13 3.09
N ASP A 8 -4.82 -9.74 3.53
CA ASP A 8 -4.81 -11.04 4.21
C ASP A 8 -4.17 -12.12 3.34
N LEU A 9 -4.52 -12.15 2.04
CA LEU A 9 -3.92 -13.08 1.09
C LEU A 9 -2.43 -12.80 0.90
N ASN A 10 -2.03 -11.54 0.85
CA ASN A 10 -0.64 -11.18 0.68
C ASN A 10 0.22 -11.66 1.86
N GLU A 11 -0.24 -11.40 3.08
CA GLU A 11 0.40 -11.81 4.33
C GLU A 11 0.47 -13.35 4.43
N THR A 12 -0.65 -14.04 4.19
CA THR A 12 -0.70 -15.51 4.31
C THR A 12 0.04 -16.25 3.20
N ALA A 13 0.06 -15.71 1.98
CA ALA A 13 0.74 -16.34 0.85
C ALA A 13 2.23 -15.95 0.74
N GLY A 14 2.70 -14.98 1.52
CA GLY A 14 4.09 -14.50 1.47
C GLY A 14 4.47 -13.93 0.10
N THR A 15 3.52 -13.27 -0.56
CA THR A 15 3.70 -12.72 -1.92
C THR A 15 4.04 -11.22 -1.87
N THR A 16 4.23 -10.57 -3.02
CA THR A 16 4.33 -9.11 -3.08
C THR A 16 3.05 -8.53 -3.68
N LEU A 17 2.37 -7.66 -2.93
CA LEU A 17 1.17 -6.95 -3.38
C LEU A 17 1.55 -5.56 -3.90
N VAL A 18 1.19 -5.30 -5.16
CA VAL A 18 1.30 -3.97 -5.76
C VAL A 18 -0.10 -3.51 -6.14
N LEU A 19 -0.51 -2.36 -5.60
CA LEU A 19 -1.81 -1.76 -5.87
C LEU A 19 -1.67 -0.36 -6.45
N VAL A 20 -2.58 -0.01 -7.35
CA VAL A 20 -2.68 1.34 -7.93
C VAL A 20 -4.06 1.86 -7.56
N SER A 21 -4.10 2.98 -6.83
CA SER A 21 -5.35 3.57 -6.36
C SER A 21 -5.26 5.09 -6.31
N HIS A 22 -6.41 5.74 -6.43
CA HIS A 22 -6.60 7.15 -6.09
C HIS A 22 -7.09 7.34 -4.65
N ASP A 23 -7.42 6.24 -3.97
CA ASP A 23 -7.80 6.23 -2.56
C ASP A 23 -6.54 6.31 -1.69
N GLN A 24 -6.40 7.41 -0.97
CA GLN A 24 -5.25 7.66 -0.10
C GLN A 24 -5.27 6.80 1.17
N GLU A 25 -6.45 6.43 1.66
CA GLU A 25 -6.60 5.61 2.86
C GLU A 25 -6.17 4.17 2.58
N LEU A 26 -6.53 3.64 1.41
CA LEU A 26 -6.02 2.35 0.94
C LEU A 26 -4.51 2.36 0.74
N ALA A 27 -3.97 3.43 0.14
CA ALA A 27 -2.53 3.55 -0.05
C ALA A 27 -1.79 3.69 1.29
N ALA A 28 -2.40 4.32 2.29
CA ALA A 28 -1.80 4.49 3.62
C ALA A 28 -1.55 3.16 4.34
N ARG A 29 -2.33 2.11 4.00
CA ARG A 29 -2.17 0.75 4.52
C ARG A 29 -0.99 -0.03 3.92
N THR A 30 -0.25 0.53 2.95
CA THR A 30 0.95 -0.11 2.40
C THR A 30 2.23 0.39 3.08
N GLU A 31 3.24 -0.47 3.17
CA GLU A 31 4.58 -0.12 3.66
C GLU A 31 5.30 0.91 2.78
N ARG A 32 4.91 1.03 1.51
CA ARG A 32 5.50 1.96 0.55
C ARG A 32 4.44 2.56 -0.36
N ILE A 33 4.48 3.89 -0.51
CA ILE A 33 3.67 4.62 -1.49
C ILE A 33 4.61 5.30 -2.50
N LEU A 34 4.35 5.04 -3.78
CA LEU A 34 4.99 5.74 -4.88
C LEU A 34 4.00 6.69 -5.54
N HIS A 35 4.32 7.98 -5.55
CA HIS A 35 3.56 8.96 -6.34
C HIS A 35 4.18 9.12 -7.71
N LEU A 36 3.39 8.90 -8.75
CA LEU A 36 3.81 9.01 -10.13
C LEU A 36 3.19 10.26 -10.78
N ARG A 37 4.00 11.00 -11.54
CA ARG A 37 3.53 12.10 -12.41
C ARG A 37 4.29 12.06 -13.72
N GLY A 38 3.56 12.00 -14.84
CA GLY A 38 4.17 11.98 -16.17
C GLY A 38 5.12 10.79 -16.40
N GLY A 39 4.84 9.63 -15.78
CA GLY A 39 5.68 8.43 -15.88
C GLY A 39 6.95 8.46 -15.02
N GLN A 40 7.12 9.48 -14.17
CA GLN A 40 8.24 9.60 -13.24
C GLN A 40 7.76 9.50 -11.79
N ILE A 41 8.60 8.91 -10.92
CA ILE A 41 8.38 8.93 -9.47
C ILE A 41 8.69 10.33 -8.97
N VAL A 42 7.70 10.99 -8.40
CA VAL A 42 7.82 12.34 -7.82
C VAL A 42 7.86 12.31 -6.29
N ASN A 43 7.45 11.21 -5.67
CA ASN A 43 7.59 10.98 -4.24
C ASN A 43 7.66 9.47 -3.94
N ASP A 44 8.43 9.11 -2.92
CA ASP A 44 8.64 7.74 -2.45
C ASP A 44 8.60 7.74 -0.93
N GLU A 45 7.47 7.32 -0.37
CA GLU A 45 7.24 7.25 1.05
C GLU A 45 7.37 5.80 1.51
N ARG A 46 8.25 5.55 2.49
CA ARG A 46 8.30 4.28 3.20
C ARG A 46 7.79 4.49 4.61
N ARG A 47 6.86 3.64 5.02
CA ARG A 47 6.32 3.58 6.37
C ARG A 47 6.84 2.34 7.07
N THR A 48 6.85 2.38 8.39
CA THR A 48 7.06 1.16 9.19
C THR A 48 5.79 0.29 9.15
N GLU A 49 5.94 -1.01 9.40
CA GLU A 49 4.79 -1.92 9.49
C GLU A 49 3.81 -1.47 10.59
N GLU A 50 4.31 -0.94 11.71
CA GLU A 50 3.48 -0.37 12.79
C GLU A 50 2.64 0.82 12.32
N GLU A 51 3.20 1.71 11.49
CA GLU A 51 2.48 2.86 10.94
C GLU A 51 1.42 2.44 9.91
N ALA A 52 1.70 1.41 9.10
CA ALA A 52 0.78 0.90 8.09
C ALA A 52 -0.41 0.13 8.71
N GLN A 53 -0.19 -0.58 9.82
CA GLN A 53 -1.23 -1.32 10.54
C GLN A 53 -2.09 -0.44 11.45
N ALA A 54 -1.60 0.72 11.89
CA ALA A 54 -2.34 1.66 12.72
C ALA A 54 -3.46 2.44 11.98
N VAL A 55 -3.57 2.30 10.65
CA VAL A 55 -4.55 2.99 9.80
C VAL A 55 -5.94 2.32 9.83
N ALA A 56 -6.35 1.75 10.98
CA ALA A 56 -7.59 1.00 11.14
C ALA A 56 -8.75 1.84 11.71
#